data_AF-A0A328SLE0-F1
#
_entry.id   AF-A0A328SLE0-F1
#
_cell.length_a   1.000
_cell.length_b   1.000
_cell.length_c   1.000
_cell.angle_alpha   90.00
_cell.angle_beta   90.00
_cell.angle_gamma   90.00
#
_symmetry.space_group_name_H-M   'P 1'
#
loop_
_entity.id
_entity.type
_entity.pdbx_description
1 polymer ?
#
loop_
_entity_poly.entity_id
_entity_poly.type
_entity_poly.pdbx_seq_one_letter_code
_entity_poly.pdbx_strand_id
1 'polypeptide(L)'
;MSPEPSFTQKLREEGFINGSTAVDSDNVKEDVEKAVDNKVDEIKEDVEKTVNDEKAEVEKDVDETKAEVSNSLKATDSPSGSSIPTAAIIVIVLIILIILLFILL
;
A
#
# COMPACT_ATOMS: atom_id res chain seq x y z
N MET A 1 -34.64 -18.68 51.47
CA MET A 1 -34.34 -18.23 50.10
C MET A 1 -33.59 -16.91 50.20
N SER A 2 -32.42 -16.79 49.58
CA SER A 2 -31.73 -15.49 49.51
C SER A 2 -32.44 -14.59 48.50
N PRO A 3 -32.58 -13.29 48.74
CA PRO A 3 -33.20 -12.36 47.80
C PRO A 3 -32.40 -12.29 46.49
N GLU A 4 -33.11 -12.12 45.37
CA GLU A 4 -32.46 -11.93 44.06
C GLU A 4 -31.68 -10.60 44.03
N PRO A 5 -30.49 -10.58 43.40
CA PRO A 5 -29.70 -9.37 43.26
C PRO A 5 -30.44 -8.35 42.39
N SER A 6 -30.36 -7.09 42.80
CA SER A 6 -30.92 -5.98 42.03
C SER A 6 -30.21 -5.83 40.67
N PHE A 7 -30.91 -5.23 39.70
CA PHE A 7 -30.33 -4.94 38.37
C PHE A 7 -28.99 -4.21 38.49
N THR A 8 -28.89 -3.23 39.39
CA THR A 8 -27.67 -2.47 39.64
C THR A 8 -26.55 -3.29 40.27
N GLN A 9 -26.87 -4.34 41.03
CA GLN A 9 -25.89 -5.30 41.55
C GLN A 9 -25.29 -6.16 40.44
N LYS A 10 -26.15 -6.68 39.54
CA LYS A 10 -25.68 -7.45 38.38
C LYS A 10 -24.73 -6.63 37.52
N LEU A 11 -25.07 -5.38 37.24
CA LEU A 11 -24.21 -4.50 36.46
C LEU A 11 -22.86 -4.20 37.14
N ARG A 12 -22.80 -4.22 38.47
CA ARG A 12 -21.54 -4.07 39.23
C ARG A 12 -20.71 -5.36 39.22
N GLU A 13 -21.35 -6.52 39.35
CA GLU A 13 -20.70 -7.84 39.31
C GLU A 13 -20.11 -8.14 37.93
N GLU A 14 -20.80 -7.73 36.87
CA GLU A 14 -20.36 -7.85 35.47
C GLU A 14 -19.34 -6.76 35.06
N GLY A 15 -18.98 -5.85 35.97
CA GLY A 15 -18.00 -4.79 35.70
C GLY A 15 -18.50 -3.66 34.79
N PHE A 16 -19.79 -3.60 34.46
CA PHE A 16 -20.37 -2.49 33.68
C PHE A 16 -20.44 -1.18 34.48
N ILE A 17 -20.45 -1.24 35.81
CA ILE A 17 -20.47 -0.07 36.69
C ILE A 17 -19.40 -0.22 37.76
N ASN A 18 -18.29 0.48 37.59
CA ASN A 18 -17.26 0.60 38.61
C ASN A 18 -17.67 1.64 39.66
N GLY A 19 -17.75 1.24 40.92
CA GLY A 19 -17.99 2.17 42.02
C GLY A 19 -16.74 2.99 42.30
N SER A 20 -16.70 4.25 41.87
CA SER A 20 -15.73 5.32 42.23
C SER A 20 -14.23 4.97 42.27
N THR A 21 -13.80 3.82 41.78
CA THR A 21 -12.42 3.62 41.33
C THR A 21 -12.46 3.96 39.86
N ALA A 22 -12.35 5.25 39.56
CA ALA A 22 -12.03 5.69 38.22
C ALA A 22 -10.80 4.89 37.80
N VAL A 23 -10.97 3.96 36.87
CA VAL A 23 -9.83 3.43 36.13
C VAL A 23 -9.23 4.66 35.50
N ASP A 24 -8.05 5.07 35.96
CA ASP A 24 -7.40 6.31 35.55
C ASP A 24 -7.49 6.40 34.03
N SER A 25 -8.25 7.38 33.53
CA SER A 25 -8.49 7.53 32.08
C SER A 25 -7.18 7.74 31.32
N ASP A 26 -6.11 8.11 32.03
CA ASP A 26 -4.75 8.21 31.53
C ASP A 26 -4.16 6.85 31.10
N ASN A 27 -4.43 5.76 31.84
CA ASN A 27 -3.96 4.41 31.45
C ASN A 27 -4.68 3.91 30.18
N VAL A 28 -5.99 4.17 30.08
CA VAL A 28 -6.77 3.79 28.89
C VAL A 28 -6.30 4.57 27.66
N LYS A 29 -5.95 5.86 27.82
CA LYS A 29 -5.44 6.69 26.74
C LYS A 29 -4.06 6.24 26.28
N GLU A 30 -3.17 5.89 27.20
CA GLU A 30 -1.83 5.36 26.88
C GLU A 30 -1.90 4.00 26.16
N ASP A 31 -2.78 3.10 26.60
CA ASP A 31 -2.97 1.80 25.95
C ASP A 31 -3.55 1.94 24.53
N VAL A 32 -4.46 2.90 24.33
CA VAL A 32 -5.01 3.20 23.01
C VAL A 32 -3.96 3.83 22.09
N GLU A 33 -3.15 4.77 22.58
CA GLU A 33 -2.06 5.39 21.81
C GLU A 33 -1.03 4.33 21.39
N LYS A 34 -0.60 3.45 22.29
CA LYS A 34 0.31 2.33 21.96
C LYS A 34 -0.28 1.37 20.93
N ALA A 35 -1.58 1.06 21.03
CA ALA A 35 -2.24 0.18 20.07
C ALA A 35 -2.34 0.81 18.68
N VAL A 36 -2.53 2.14 18.61
CA VAL A 36 -2.53 2.89 17.35
C VAL A 36 -1.14 2.92 16.75
N ASP A 37 -0.11 3.24 17.53
CA ASP A 37 1.27 3.30 17.06
C ASP A 37 1.74 1.95 16.49
N ASN A 38 1.46 0.85 17.19
CA ASN A 38 1.78 -0.49 16.70
C ASN A 38 1.08 -0.82 15.37
N LYS A 39 -0.19 -0.43 15.21
CA LYS A 39 -0.91 -0.61 13.95
C LYS A 39 -0.35 0.24 12.82
N VAL A 40 0.09 1.46 13.13
CA VAL A 40 0.71 2.34 12.13
C VAL A 40 2.02 1.75 11.64
N ASP A 41 2.84 1.21 12.55
CA ASP A 41 4.09 0.54 12.20
C ASP A 41 3.84 -0.71 11.33
N GLU A 42 2.87 -1.56 11.69
CA GLU A 42 2.46 -2.71 10.87
C GLU A 42 2.01 -2.30 9.46
N ILE A 43 1.17 -1.26 9.35
CA ILE A 43 0.70 -0.75 8.05
C ILE A 43 1.88 -0.22 7.23
N LYS A 44 2.82 0.48 7.88
CA LYS A 44 3.97 1.07 7.20
C LYS A 44 4.89 -0.01 6.63
N GLU A 45 5.13 -1.09 7.38
CA GLU A 45 5.93 -2.23 6.91
C GLU A 45 5.26 -2.94 5.73
N ASP A 46 3.94 -3.15 5.78
CA ASP A 46 3.18 -3.80 4.70
C ASP A 46 3.17 -2.96 3.42
N VAL A 47 3.07 -1.63 3.56
CA VAL A 47 3.18 -0.68 2.44
C VAL A 47 4.60 -0.69 1.86
N GLU A 48 5.65 -0.62 2.69
CA GLU A 48 7.04 -0.67 2.22
C GLU A 48 7.33 -1.96 1.45
N LYS A 49 6.81 -3.08 1.93
CA LYS A 49 6.95 -4.37 1.25
C LYS A 49 6.24 -4.37 -0.10
N THR A 50 4.98 -3.92 -0.13
CA THR A 50 4.20 -3.85 -1.37
C THR A 50 4.88 -2.96 -2.41
N VAL A 51 5.36 -1.78 -2.01
CA VAL A 51 6.07 -0.85 -2.90
C VAL A 51 7.38 -1.44 -3.42
N ASN A 52 8.13 -2.15 -2.57
CA ASN A 52 9.37 -2.81 -3.00
C ASN A 52 9.11 -3.97 -3.99
N ASP A 53 8.06 -4.76 -3.75
CA ASP A 53 7.66 -5.86 -4.63
C ASP A 53 7.22 -5.31 -5.99
N GLU A 54 6.35 -4.28 -6.02
CA GLU A 54 5.94 -3.61 -7.26
C GLU A 54 7.12 -2.96 -7.99
N LYS A 55 8.04 -2.30 -7.26
CA LYS A 55 9.24 -1.70 -7.85
C LYS A 55 10.11 -2.74 -8.54
N ALA A 56 10.28 -3.92 -7.94
CA ALA A 56 11.05 -5.01 -8.51
C ALA A 56 10.39 -5.59 -9.77
N GLU A 57 9.06 -5.70 -9.77
CA GLU A 57 8.28 -6.14 -10.95
C GLU A 57 8.41 -5.14 -12.10
N VAL A 58 8.28 -3.84 -11.81
CA VAL A 58 8.46 -2.78 -12.81
C VAL A 58 9.89 -2.74 -13.37
N GLU A 59 10.92 -2.89 -12.53
CA GLU A 59 12.31 -2.98 -13.01
C GLU A 59 12.51 -4.17 -13.95
N LYS A 60 11.92 -5.33 -13.62
CA LYS A 60 11.97 -6.52 -14.47
C LYS A 60 11.28 -6.30 -15.82
N ASP A 61 10.08 -5.73 -15.81
CA ASP A 61 9.33 -5.43 -17.02
C ASP A 61 10.06 -4.41 -17.91
N VAL A 62 10.69 -3.40 -17.31
CA VAL A 62 11.50 -2.41 -18.04
C VAL A 62 12.71 -3.08 -18.71
N ASP A 63 13.40 -3.98 -18.01
CA ASP A 63 14.55 -4.68 -18.58
C ASP A 63 14.15 -5.64 -19.71
N GLU A 64 13.02 -6.36 -19.56
CA GLU A 64 12.46 -7.20 -20.63
C GLU A 64 12.06 -6.36 -21.85
N THR A 65 11.36 -5.25 -21.63
CA THR A 65 10.94 -4.33 -22.70
C THR A 65 12.15 -3.72 -23.41
N LYS A 66 13.21 -3.36 -22.67
CA LYS A 66 14.46 -2.83 -23.22
C LYS A 66 15.18 -3.85 -24.10
N ALA A 67 15.19 -5.12 -23.69
CA ALA A 67 15.77 -6.19 -24.48
C ALA A 67 14.98 -6.43 -25.78
N GLU A 68 13.65 -6.43 -25.70
CA GLU A 68 12.75 -6.60 -26.86
C GLU A 68 12.90 -5.44 -27.86
N VAL A 69 12.87 -4.20 -27.38
CA VAL A 69 13.07 -3.00 -28.21
C VAL A 69 14.45 -3.01 -28.86
N SER A 70 15.51 -3.37 -28.12
CA SER A 70 16.86 -3.44 -28.68
C SER A 70 17.00 -4.51 -29.76
N ASN A 71 16.31 -5.64 -29.65
CA ASN A 71 16.32 -6.68 -30.69
C ASN A 71 15.51 -6.26 -31.91
N SER A 72 14.37 -5.58 -31.72
CA SER A 72 13.55 -5.05 -32.81
C SER A 72 14.27 -3.98 -33.64
N LEU A 73 15.02 -3.08 -32.98
CA LEU A 73 15.87 -2.08 -33.64
C LEU A 73 16.99 -2.70 -34.47
N LYS A 74 17.68 -3.72 -33.95
CA LYS A 74 18.73 -4.42 -34.72
C LYS A 74 18.18 -5.19 -35.92
N ALA A 75 16.94 -5.66 -35.85
CA ALA A 75 16.26 -6.29 -36.98
C ALA A 75 15.83 -5.29 -38.06
N THR A 76 15.70 -4.00 -37.74
CA THR A 76 15.28 -2.94 -38.67
C THR A 76 16.43 -2.26 -39.40
N ASP A 77 17.70 -2.53 -39.06
CA ASP A 77 18.89 -2.02 -39.77
C ASP A 77 19.18 -2.74 -41.13
N SER A 78 18.21 -3.50 -41.68
CA SER A 78 18.28 -3.91 -43.09
C SER A 78 17.99 -2.70 -44.00
N PRO A 79 18.82 -2.42 -45.02
CA PRO A 79 18.87 -1.12 -45.66
C PRO A 79 17.69 -0.93 -46.61
N SER A 80 16.70 -0.11 -46.24
CA SER A 80 15.60 0.27 -47.13
C SER A 80 14.95 1.59 -46.70
N GLY A 81 15.49 2.70 -47.20
CA GLY A 81 14.76 3.95 -47.47
C GLY A 81 13.99 4.63 -46.34
N SER A 82 14.61 5.65 -45.74
CA SER A 82 14.01 6.97 -45.38
C SER A 82 12.51 6.97 -45.01
N SER A 83 12.12 6.18 -44.02
CA SER A 83 10.87 6.37 -43.30
C SER A 83 11.08 5.82 -41.90
N ILE A 84 10.92 6.68 -40.89
CA ILE A 84 10.95 6.22 -39.50
C ILE A 84 9.84 5.16 -39.39
N PRO A 85 10.16 3.92 -39.00
CA PRO A 85 9.17 2.85 -39.00
C PRO A 85 8.03 3.23 -38.05
N THR A 86 6.78 3.08 -38.50
CA THR A 86 5.59 3.41 -37.71
C THR A 86 5.62 2.77 -36.32
N ALA A 87 6.21 1.57 -36.21
CA ALA A 87 6.45 0.89 -34.94
C ALA A 87 7.30 1.72 -33.96
N ALA A 88 8.38 2.37 -34.44
CA ALA A 88 9.22 3.24 -33.59
C ALA A 88 8.44 4.48 -33.13
N ILE A 89 7.57 5.04 -33.96
CA ILE A 89 6.71 6.17 -33.59
C ILE A 89 5.72 5.76 -32.49
N ILE A 90 5.10 4.58 -32.61
CA ILE A 90 4.16 4.06 -31.61
C ILE A 90 4.86 3.84 -30.25
N VAL A 91 6.06 3.27 -30.26
CA VAL A 91 6.86 3.07 -29.04
C VAL A 91 7.21 4.40 -28.37
N ILE A 92 7.64 5.41 -29.15
CA ILE A 92 7.94 6.74 -28.62
C ILE A 92 6.70 7.39 -27.98
N VAL A 93 5.53 7.25 -28.60
CA VAL A 93 4.27 7.80 -28.09
C VAL A 93 3.86 7.12 -26.77
N LEU A 94 4.01 5.80 -26.67
CA LEU A 94 3.72 5.06 -25.44
C LEU A 94 4.64 5.48 -24.28
N ILE A 95 5.94 5.66 -24.55
CA ILE A 95 6.90 6.13 -23.53
C ILE A 95 6.52 7.53 -23.02
N ILE A 96 6.15 8.44 -23.93
CA ILE A 96 5.72 9.79 -23.55
C ILE A 96 4.44 9.76 -22.71
N LEU A 97 3.48 8.90 -23.06
CA LEU A 97 2.25 8.71 -22.29
C LEU A 97 2.51 8.21 -20.87
N ILE A 98 3.41 7.23 -20.71
CA ILE A 98 3.81 6.70 -19.40
C ILE A 98 4.46 7.78 -18.55
N ILE A 99 5.39 8.56 -19.12
CA ILE A 99 6.05 9.67 -18.42
C ILE A 99 5.04 10.73 -17.99
N LEU A 100 4.08 11.09 -18.86
CA LEU A 100 3.04 12.04 -18.52
C LEU A 100 2.14 11.53 -17.39
N LEU A 101 1.84 10.24 -17.37
CA LEU A 101 1.03 9.62 -16.32
C LEU A 101 1.73 9.69 -14.96
N PHE A 102 3.06 9.49 -14.93
CA PHE A 102 3.88 9.62 -13.72
C PHE A 102 4.05 11.07 -13.23
N ILE A 103 4.01 12.06 -14.12
CA ILE A 103 4.10 13.49 -13.73
C ILE A 103 2.76 14.00 -13.17
N LEU A 104 1.65 13.38 -13.60
CA LEU A 104 0.29 13.84 -13.28
C LEU A 104 -0.31 13.13 -12.06
N LEU A 105 0.29 12.01 -11.63
CA LEU A 105 0.00 11.30 -10.38
C LEU A 105 0.72 11.97 -9.20
#